data_AF-A0A401U7W8-F1
#
_entry.id   AF-A0A401U7W8-F1
#
_cell.length_a   1.000
_cell.length_b   1.000
_cell.length_c   1.000
_cell.angle_alpha   90.00
_cell.angle_beta   90.00
_cell.angle_gamma   90.00
#
_symmetry.space_group_name_H-M   'P 1'
#
loop_
_entity.id
_entity.type
_entity.pdbx_description
1 polymer ?
#
loop_
_entity_poly.entity_id
_entity_poly.type
_entity_poly.pdbx_seq_one_letter_code
_entity_poly.pdbx_strand_id
1 'polypeptide(L)' 'MRKLFKKGERVRNKVDGKVMEVLRYIKNNIVEVKWFDLESKEVRTNTVKEDKLSKAA' A
#
# COMPACT_ATOMS: atom_id res chain seq x y z
N MET A 1 12.19 -7.00 -12.43
CA MET A 1 11.81 -6.18 -11.26
C MET A 1 11.16 -7.12 -10.25
N ARG A 2 11.82 -7.37 -9.11
CA ARG A 2 11.28 -8.27 -8.09
C ARG A 2 10.18 -7.53 -7.34
N LYS A 3 8.97 -8.11 -7.29
CA LYS A 3 7.85 -7.55 -6.52
C LYS A 3 7.97 -8.07 -5.08
N LEU A 4 8.05 -7.18 -4.09
CA LEU A 4 8.09 -7.54 -2.67
C LEU A 4 6.72 -7.93 -2.11
N PHE A 5 5.64 -7.43 -2.73
CA PHE A 5 4.26 -7.63 -2.32
C PHE A 5 3.42 -8.19 -3.48
N LYS A 6 2.32 -8.85 -3.14
CA LYS A 6 1.32 -9.36 -4.10
C LYS A 6 0.07 -8.48 -4.07
N LYS A 7 -0.71 -8.48 -5.16
CA LYS A 7 -2.05 -7.88 -5.18
C LYS A 7 -2.91 -8.53 -4.10
N GLY A 8 -3.64 -7.73 -3.33
CA GLY A 8 -4.44 -8.16 -2.18
C GLY A 8 -3.64 -8.33 -0.89
N GLU A 9 -2.32 -8.19 -0.91
CA GLU A 9 -1.49 -8.29 0.31
C GLU A 9 -1.68 -7.06 1.18
N ARG A 10 -1.77 -7.26 2.50
CA ARG A 10 -1.83 -6.18 3.48
C ARG A 10 -0.41 -5.71 3.79
N VAL A 11 -0.20 -4.42 3.63
CA VAL A 11 1.08 -3.75 3.85
C VAL A 11 0.89 -2.61 4.84
N ARG A 12 1.92 -2.33 5.63
CA ARG A 12 1.97 -1.16 6.50
C ARG A 12 2.87 -0.12 5.89
N ASN A 13 2.37 1.10 5.78
CA ASN A 13 3.17 2.27 5.42
C ASN A 13 4.05 2.65 6.62
N LYS A 14 5.36 2.77 6.39
CA LYS A 14 6.36 3.07 7.42
C LYS A 14 6.30 4.52 7.91
N VAL A 15 5.71 5.42 7.11
CA VAL A 15 5.68 6.86 7.43
C VAL A 15 4.54 7.20 8.39
N ASP A 16 3.33 6.69 8.12
CA ASP A 16 2.12 7.03 8.88
C ASP A 16 1.59 5.85 9.73
N GLY A 17 2.20 4.66 9.60
CA GLY A 17 1.77 3.45 10.30
C GLY A 17 0.47 2.83 9.79
N LYS A 18 -0.16 3.40 8.75
CA LYS A 18 -1.45 2.92 8.23
C LYS A 18 -1.31 1.57 7.54
N VAL A 19 -2.28 0.69 7.77
CA VAL A 19 -2.38 -0.60 7.08
C VAL A 19 -3.24 -0.42 5.83
N MET A 20 -2.69 -0.83 4.70
CA MET A 20 -3.25 -0.65 3.37
C MET A 20 -3.22 -1.99 2.61
N GLU A 21 -4.04 -2.13 1.58
CA GLU A 21 -4.08 -3.28 0.69
C GLU A 21 -3.45 -2.92 -0.66
N VAL A 22 -2.57 -3.80 -1.16
CA VAL A 22 -1.92 -3.60 -2.46
C VAL A 22 -2.89 -3.89 -3.61
N LEU A 23 -3.08 -2.91 -4.49
CA LEU A 23 -3.90 -3.06 -5.69
C LEU A 23 -3.07 -3.55 -6.89
N ARG A 24 -1.98 -2.86 -7.19
CA ARG A 24 -1.09 -3.21 -8.31
C ARG A 24 0.27 -2.56 -8.17
N TYR A 25 1.21 -3.11 -8.94
CA TYR A 25 2.49 -2.48 -9.20
C TYR A 25 2.40 -1.63 -10.46
N ILE A 26 3.00 -0.45 -10.41
CA ILE A 26 3.09 0.46 -11.54
C ILE A 26 4.49 0.33 -12.17
N LYS A 27 5.26 1.41 -12.22
CA LYS A 27 6.66 1.46 -12.69
C LYS A 27 7.53 2.03 -11.57
N ASN A 28 8.84 1.82 -11.66
CA ASN A 28 9.82 2.36 -10.70
C ASN A 28 9.54 1.96 -9.24
N ASN A 29 9.11 0.70 -9.01
CA ASN A 29 8.75 0.19 -7.69
C ASN A 29 7.68 1.03 -6.97
N ILE A 30 6.78 1.66 -7.73
CA ILE A 30 5.60 2.33 -7.17
C ILE A 30 4.47 1.31 -7.06
N VAL A 31 3.85 1.28 -5.89
CA VAL A 31 2.75 0.39 -5.54
C VAL A 31 1.51 1.24 -5.31
N GLU A 32 0.44 0.91 -6.03
CA GLU A 32 -0.88 1.48 -5.77
C GLU A 32 -1.51 0.68 -4.63
N VAL A 33 -1.96 1.40 -3.60
CA VAL A 33 -2.53 0.85 -2.39
C VAL A 33 -3.88 1.50 -2.12
N LYS A 34 -4.76 0.78 -1.44
CA LYS A 34 -6.01 1.34 -0.90
C LYS A 34 -6.10 1.13 0.60
N TRP A 35 -6.78 2.03 1.29
CA TRP A 35 -7.17 1.81 2.68
C TRP A 35 -8.55 2.41 2.90
N PHE A 36 -9.22 1.92 3.94
CA PHE A 36 -10.45 2.52 4.41
C PHE A 36 -10.11 3.66 5.36
N ASP A 37 -10.51 4.88 5.01
CA ASP A 37 -10.35 6.04 5.86
C ASP A 37 -11.50 6.08 6.87
N LEU A 38 -11.17 5.98 8.15
CA LEU A 38 -12.17 5.94 9.23
C LEU A 38 -12.85 7.30 9.44
N GLU A 39 -12.17 8.40 9.09
CA GLU A 39 -12.68 9.75 9.29
C GLU A 39 -13.70 10.10 8.21
N SER A 40 -13.32 9.92 6.94
CA SER A 40 -14.24 10.19 5.81
C SER A 40 -15.18 9.03 5.49
N LYS A 41 -15.00 7.85 6.12
CA LYS A 41 -15.75 6.61 5.85
C LYS A 41 -15.71 6.17 4.39
N GLU A 42 -14.60 6.44 3.71
CA GLU A 42 -14.42 6.15 2.27
C GLU A 42 -13.17 5.31 2.02
N VAL A 43 -13.18 4.56 0.92
CA VAL A 43 -11.99 3.87 0.43
C VAL A 43 -11.14 4.87 -0.33
N ARG A 44 -9.93 5.14 0.16
CA ARG A 44 -8.95 5.99 -0.51
C ARG A 44 -7.91 5.12 -1.21
N THR A 45 -7.44 5.59 -2.36
CA THR A 45 -6.33 5.02 -3.11
C THR A 45 -5.16 5.99 -3.11
N ASN A 46 -3.93 5.48 -3.03
CA ASN A 46 -2.74 6.29 -3.18
C ASN A 46 -1.62 5.45 -3.81
N THR A 47 -0.58 6.14 -4.28
CA THR A 47 0.63 5.51 -4.80
C THR A 47 1.77 5.74 -3.82
N VAL A 48 2.42 4.65 -3.41
CA VAL A 48 3.51 4.68 -2.43
C VAL A 48 4.69 3.91 -3.03
N LYS A 49 5.91 4.41 -2.80
CA LYS A 49 7.11 3.65 -3.18
C LYS A 49 7.24 2.40 -2.31
N GLU A 50 7.64 1.30 -2.93
CA GLU A 50 7.76 -0.02 -2.28
C GLU A 50 8.69 -0.02 -1.05
N ASP A 51 9.74 0.81 -1.06
CA ASP A 51 10.71 0.97 0.04
C ASP A 51 10.07 1.52 1.33
N LYS A 52 9.02 2.32 1.20
CA LYS A 52 8.23 2.88 2.30
C LYS A 52 7.16 1.93 2.83
N LEU A 53 7.01 0.75 2.23
CA LEU A 53 6.06 -0.27 2.67
C LEU A 53 6.78 -1.40 3.41
N SER A 54 6.04 -2.05 4.29
CA SER A 54 6.44 -3.26 5.01
C SER A 54 5.28 -4.25 5.01
N LYS A 55 5.56 -5.55 5.13
CA LYS A 55 4.47 -6.53 5.30
C LYS A 55 3.75 -6.24 6.61
N ALA A 56 2.44 -6.11 6.55
CA ALA A 56 1.64 -6.13 7.77
C ALA A 56 1.53 -7.60 8.20
N ALA A 57 2.17 -7.93 9.33
CA ALA A 57 2.04 -9.24 9.98
C ALA A 57 0.62 -9.43 10.51
#